data_AF-A0A919K1E0-F1
#
_entry.id   AF-A0A919K1E0-F1
#
_cell.length_a   1.000
_cell.length_b   1.000
_cell.length_c   1.000
_cell.angle_alpha   90.00
_cell.angle_beta   90.00
_cell.angle_gamma   90.00
#
_symmetry.space_group_name_H-M   'P 1'
#
loop_
_entity.id
_entity.type
_entity.pdbx_description
1 polymer ?
#
loop_
_entity_poly.entity_id
_entity_poly.type
_entity_poly.pdbx_seq_one_letter_code
_entity_poly.pdbx_strand_id
1 'polypeptide(L)'
;MTAELNRSWLTAPEIAPNGGELPAVVLDLDLSDPLPTVAAVHTDGRRVRQAWVLVRLFTEPLGTVLVDVPEGGLRPAALGAAIEAELGAVLRPRLGGLPLPIDGYTPAVEPEFLARRRAVLATAPHITVVLCTRERPGALARCLDSLLAQQYPKFRVLVVDNAPETNSTAEVVRAAARRGPVEYLKEPKAGLSFARNTAVKAAPGEILAWIDDDEVADPFWLAEVARALDEHPDADVISGVIVPAELETRAQLWFEQFGGHSKGRGFTPAAFSPATAHIQSPLYPLPPFGTGANMTFRPGVIERIGMFDTALGAGTPAMGSEDTLAFTQVLVAGGKIVYQPTAVTHHYHRRDLEGLQKQMVGYGTGLVAAYTSLLMARPGLIWSLLRLAPGALRDLTGKDTPRTATLRDDFPRDLLKANRRGMLAGPSAYLRGRRAAKAKVRATTAR
;
A
#
# COMPACT_ATOMS: atom_id res chain seq x y z
N MET A 1 21.28 -15.85 -0.83
CA MET A 1 21.68 -15.12 0.40
C MET A 1 20.49 -14.30 0.93
N THR A 2 19.32 -14.92 1.10
CA THR A 2 18.04 -14.19 1.05
C THR A 2 16.96 -14.72 2.03
N ALA A 3 17.35 -15.36 3.13
CA ALA A 3 16.36 -15.92 4.08
C ALA A 3 16.71 -15.75 5.58
N GLU A 4 17.89 -15.26 5.93
CA GLU A 4 18.35 -15.23 7.34
C GLU A 4 18.20 -13.89 8.06
N LEU A 5 17.87 -12.80 7.37
CA LEU A 5 17.73 -11.46 7.97
C LEU A 5 16.31 -11.12 8.50
N ASN A 6 15.41 -12.10 8.66
CA ASN A 6 13.99 -11.81 8.99
C ASN A 6 13.43 -12.60 10.19
N ARG A 7 14.29 -13.22 11.01
CA ARG A 7 13.88 -14.30 11.93
C ARG A 7 13.72 -13.96 13.42
N SER A 8 13.85 -12.72 13.90
CA SER A 8 13.79 -12.48 15.36
C SER A 8 13.05 -11.21 15.80
N TRP A 9 11.73 -11.10 15.64
CA TRP A 9 10.97 -9.99 16.24
C TRP A 9 9.59 -10.48 16.79
N LEU A 10 8.77 -9.63 17.45
CA LEU A 10 7.43 -9.87 18.06
C LEU A 10 7.15 -11.25 18.71
N THR A 11 7.62 -11.49 19.94
CA THR A 11 6.77 -12.23 20.89
C THR A 11 5.69 -11.26 21.34
N ALA A 12 4.53 -11.28 20.70
CA ALA A 12 3.50 -10.32 21.04
C ALA A 12 2.91 -10.67 22.43
N PRO A 13 2.95 -9.77 23.42
CA PRO A 13 2.59 -10.09 24.81
C PRO A 13 1.12 -10.52 24.92
N GLU A 14 0.73 -11.27 25.93
CA GLU A 14 -0.69 -11.56 26.15
C GLU A 14 -1.40 -10.25 26.59
N ILE A 15 -2.18 -9.61 25.72
CA ILE A 15 -2.89 -8.36 26.06
C ILE A 15 -4.16 -8.72 26.81
N ALA A 16 -4.24 -8.31 28.08
CA ALA A 16 -5.46 -8.40 28.85
C ALA A 16 -6.60 -7.65 28.11
N PRO A 17 -7.84 -8.16 28.13
CA PRO A 17 -8.98 -7.54 27.44
C PRO A 17 -9.24 -6.06 27.82
N ASN A 18 -8.61 -5.56 28.90
CA ASN A 18 -8.84 -4.24 29.48
C ASN A 18 -7.87 -3.14 28.99
N GLY A 19 -7.20 -3.29 27.85
CA GLY A 19 -6.67 -2.14 27.09
C GLY A 19 -5.54 -1.30 27.72
N GLY A 20 -4.85 -1.82 28.75
CA GLY A 20 -3.77 -1.09 29.45
C GLY A 20 -2.43 -0.99 28.71
N GLU A 21 -2.28 -1.67 27.58
CA GLU A 21 -1.05 -1.69 26.78
C GLU A 21 -1.29 -1.21 25.34
N LEU A 22 -0.32 -0.48 24.81
CA LEU A 22 -0.19 -0.10 23.41
C LEU A 22 0.81 -1.05 22.75
N PRO A 23 0.41 -1.87 21.77
CA PRO A 23 1.30 -2.86 21.15
C PRO A 23 2.53 -2.21 20.49
N ALA A 24 2.34 -1.19 19.65
CA ALA A 24 3.45 -0.40 19.15
C ALA A 24 3.05 1.06 18.89
N VAL A 25 3.99 1.98 19.12
CA VAL A 25 3.96 3.31 18.50
C VAL A 25 4.59 3.24 17.11
N VAL A 26 4.10 4.04 16.17
CA VAL A 26 4.70 4.24 14.85
C VAL A 26 5.50 5.55 14.88
N LEU A 27 6.76 5.49 14.48
CA LEU A 27 7.66 6.64 14.41
C LEU A 27 8.22 6.76 12.98
N ASP A 28 8.37 7.99 12.51
CA ASP A 28 9.07 8.30 11.28
C ASP A 28 10.28 9.19 11.64
N LEU A 29 11.49 8.66 11.47
CA LEU A 29 12.72 9.29 11.94
C LEU A 29 13.67 9.54 10.78
N ASP A 30 14.10 10.79 10.63
CA ASP A 30 15.22 11.13 9.77
C ASP A 30 16.51 11.21 10.57
N LEU A 31 17.53 10.46 10.15
CA LEU A 31 18.85 10.47 10.78
C LEU A 31 19.60 11.79 10.57
N SER A 32 19.08 12.74 9.77
CA SER A 32 19.55 14.11 9.79
C SER A 32 19.25 14.83 11.10
N ASP A 33 18.21 14.40 11.82
CA ASP A 33 17.79 14.95 13.10
C ASP A 33 18.27 14.09 14.29
N PRO A 34 18.38 14.66 15.50
CA PRO A 34 18.68 13.89 16.69
C PRO A 34 17.63 12.80 16.97
N LEU A 35 18.10 11.60 17.31
CA LEU A 35 17.22 10.49 17.67
C LEU A 35 16.45 10.80 18.96
N PRO A 36 15.13 10.58 19.00
CA PRO A 36 14.33 10.88 20.18
C PRO A 36 14.45 9.79 21.26
N THR A 37 14.09 10.15 22.49
CA THR A 37 13.69 9.15 23.49
C THR A 37 12.28 8.67 23.17
N VAL A 38 12.08 7.35 23.10
CA VAL A 38 10.73 6.78 23.04
C VAL A 38 10.20 6.59 24.45
N ALA A 39 9.11 7.28 24.78
CA ALA A 39 8.48 7.19 26.09
C ALA A 39 7.93 5.78 26.35
N ALA A 40 8.04 5.32 27.61
CA ALA A 40 7.45 4.05 28.03
C ALA A 40 5.91 4.09 28.06
N VAL A 41 5.33 5.28 28.17
CA VAL A 41 3.89 5.51 28.32
C VAL A 41 3.46 6.48 27.24
N HIS A 42 2.41 6.12 26.51
CA HIS A 42 1.82 6.95 25.47
C HIS A 42 1.02 8.11 26.09
N THR A 43 0.69 9.13 25.32
CA THR A 43 -0.02 10.33 25.82
C THR A 43 -1.40 10.04 26.39
N ASP A 44 -1.99 8.89 26.06
CA ASP A 44 -3.26 8.40 26.60
C ASP A 44 -3.11 7.54 27.88
N GLY A 45 -1.89 7.40 28.40
CA GLY A 45 -1.58 6.65 29.62
C GLY A 45 -1.29 5.15 29.41
N ARG A 46 -1.40 4.61 28.20
CA ARG A 46 -1.12 3.19 27.93
C ARG A 46 0.39 2.91 27.90
N ARG A 47 0.80 1.73 28.37
CA ARG A 47 2.20 1.25 28.32
C ARG A 47 2.59 0.90 26.87
N VAL A 48 3.64 1.52 26.34
CA VAL A 48 4.17 1.28 24.98
C VAL A 48 5.04 0.04 24.94
N ARG A 49 4.62 -1.05 24.31
CA ARG A 49 5.44 -2.26 24.25
C ARG A 49 6.61 -2.13 23.29
N GLN A 50 6.36 -1.57 22.11
CA GLN A 50 7.32 -1.52 21.01
C GLN A 50 7.25 -0.18 20.27
N ALA A 51 8.30 0.12 19.53
CA ALA A 51 8.33 1.18 18.53
C ALA A 51 8.60 0.55 17.18
N TRP A 52 7.68 0.76 16.24
CA TRP A 52 7.90 0.51 14.82
C TRP A 52 8.38 1.82 14.21
N VAL A 53 9.54 1.79 13.58
CA VAL A 53 10.28 2.98 13.17
C VAL A 53 10.55 2.90 11.68
N LEU A 54 10.01 3.83 10.91
CA LEU A 54 10.49 4.12 9.56
C LEU A 54 11.76 4.95 9.68
N VAL A 55 12.87 4.44 9.18
CA VAL A 55 14.17 5.10 9.25
C VAL A 55 14.49 5.73 7.91
N ARG A 56 14.81 7.02 7.94
CA ARG A 56 15.19 7.82 6.79
C ARG A 56 16.58 8.40 6.93
N LEU A 57 17.15 8.74 5.79
CA LEU A 57 18.34 9.58 5.73
C LEU A 57 18.09 10.63 4.64
N PHE A 58 18.00 11.89 5.03
CA PHE A 58 17.70 12.99 4.09
C PHE A 58 16.41 12.77 3.33
N THR A 59 15.36 12.42 4.07
CA THR A 59 14.00 12.09 3.65
C THR A 59 13.87 10.82 2.80
N GLU A 60 14.99 10.17 2.44
CA GLU A 60 14.99 8.87 1.76
C GLU A 60 14.65 7.78 2.77
N PRO A 61 13.53 7.05 2.63
CA PRO A 61 13.25 5.93 3.49
C PRO A 61 14.15 4.75 3.13
N LEU A 62 14.88 4.25 4.12
CA LEU A 62 15.88 3.20 3.94
C LEU A 62 15.40 1.82 4.41
N GLY A 63 14.47 1.81 5.36
CA GLY A 63 14.05 0.59 6.00
C GLY A 63 13.19 0.86 7.21
N THR A 64 12.74 -0.22 7.84
CA THR A 64 11.98 -0.16 9.08
C THR A 64 12.64 -1.00 10.15
N VAL A 65 12.49 -0.55 11.39
CA VAL A 65 13.03 -1.21 12.58
C VAL A 65 11.91 -1.37 13.57
N LEU A 66 11.82 -2.53 14.20
CA LEU A 66 10.88 -2.76 15.28
C LEU A 66 11.70 -3.06 16.54
N VAL A 67 11.51 -2.26 17.58
CA VAL A 67 12.31 -2.33 18.80
C VAL A 67 11.42 -2.37 20.05
N ASP A 68 11.80 -3.20 21.01
CA ASP A 68 11.13 -3.25 22.31
C ASP A 68 11.41 -1.97 23.10
N VAL A 69 10.37 -1.43 23.72
CA VAL A 69 10.48 -0.25 24.58
C VAL A 69 10.50 -0.73 26.04
N PRO A 70 11.61 -0.57 26.79
CA PRO A 70 11.69 -0.94 28.20
C PRO A 70 10.72 -0.15 29.10
N GLU A 71 10.52 -0.59 30.35
CA GLU A 71 9.65 0.12 31.31
C GLU A 71 10.09 1.56 31.60
N GLY A 72 11.39 1.85 31.51
CA GLY A 72 11.94 3.20 31.63
C GLY A 72 11.96 4.00 30.32
N GLY A 73 11.46 3.43 29.22
CA GLY A 73 11.52 4.02 27.88
C GLY A 73 12.78 3.61 27.12
N LEU A 74 12.83 3.97 25.84
CA LEU A 74 13.96 3.66 24.96
C LEU A 74 14.80 4.92 24.74
N ARG A 75 16.06 4.90 25.19
CA ARG A 75 16.99 6.03 25.03
C ARG A 75 17.53 6.10 23.59
N PRO A 76 17.93 7.30 23.11
CA PRO A 76 18.47 7.49 21.76
C PRO A 76 19.60 6.53 21.39
N ALA A 77 20.54 6.27 22.31
CA ALA A 77 21.64 5.34 22.06
C ALA A 77 21.19 3.87 21.85
N ALA A 78 20.17 3.43 22.59
CA ALA A 78 19.63 2.08 22.45
C ALA A 78 18.80 1.94 21.16
N LEU A 79 18.02 2.98 20.83
CA LEU A 79 17.33 3.08 19.55
C LEU A 79 18.33 3.06 18.39
N GLY A 80 19.41 3.84 18.47
CA GLY A 80 20.46 3.87 17.47
C GLY A 80 21.15 2.50 17.31
N ALA A 81 21.44 1.80 18.40
CA ALA A 81 21.99 0.44 18.32
C ALA A 81 21.04 -0.54 17.59
N ALA A 82 19.73 -0.43 17.82
CA ALA A 82 18.74 -1.25 17.11
C ALA A 82 18.68 -0.90 15.61
N ILE A 83 18.76 0.39 15.26
CA ILE A 83 18.81 0.84 13.86
C ILE A 83 20.07 0.35 13.17
N GLU A 84 21.23 0.47 13.81
CA GLU A 84 22.51 0.01 13.29
C GLU A 84 22.53 -1.51 13.09
N ALA A 85 21.90 -2.28 14.00
CA ALA A 85 21.82 -3.72 13.88
C ALA A 85 21.06 -4.16 12.62
N GLU A 86 19.92 -3.52 12.32
CA GLU A 86 19.08 -3.91 11.19
C GLU A 86 19.42 -3.23 9.86
N LEU A 87 19.82 -1.96 9.91
CA LEU A 87 20.03 -1.14 8.72
C LEU A 87 21.49 -0.74 8.51
N GLY A 88 22.41 -1.14 9.39
CA GLY A 88 23.83 -0.77 9.30
C GLY A 88 24.48 -1.12 7.96
N ALA A 89 24.09 -2.24 7.33
CA ALA A 89 24.58 -2.62 6.01
C ALA A 89 24.19 -1.62 4.89
N VAL A 90 23.03 -0.98 5.02
CA VAL A 90 22.54 0.03 4.08
C VAL A 90 23.07 1.42 4.45
N LEU A 91 23.21 1.71 5.75
CA LEU A 91 23.58 3.01 6.29
C LEU A 91 25.08 3.29 6.22
N ARG A 92 25.94 2.34 6.60
CA ARG A 92 27.40 2.56 6.68
C ARG A 92 28.02 3.12 5.40
N PRO A 93 27.70 2.61 4.19
CA PRO A 93 28.24 3.18 2.95
C PRO A 93 27.80 4.63 2.74
N ARG A 94 26.55 4.97 3.11
CA ARG A 94 25.95 6.30 2.94
C ARG A 94 26.50 7.32 3.94
N LEU A 95 26.91 6.86 5.12
CA LEU A 95 27.54 7.67 6.17
C LEU A 95 29.08 7.76 6.02
N GLY A 96 29.65 7.24 4.93
CA GLY A 96 31.10 7.24 4.71
C GLY A 96 31.88 6.40 5.74
N GLY A 97 31.24 5.38 6.32
CA GLY A 97 31.82 4.53 7.36
C GLY A 97 31.74 5.10 8.78
N LEU A 98 31.13 6.28 8.97
CA LEU A 98 30.87 6.83 10.30
C LEU A 98 29.84 5.97 11.06
N PRO A 99 29.90 5.94 12.41
CA PRO A 99 28.86 5.31 13.22
C PRO A 99 27.52 6.01 13.02
N LEU A 100 26.43 5.31 13.38
CA LEU A 100 25.09 5.88 13.33
C LEU A 100 25.02 7.22 14.09
N PRO A 101 24.53 8.30 13.47
CA PRO A 101 24.44 9.61 14.08
C PRO A 101 23.28 9.69 15.09
N ILE A 102 23.58 9.60 16.38
CA ILE A 102 22.56 9.74 17.44
C ILE A 102 22.07 11.19 17.55
N ASP A 103 22.97 12.16 17.37
CA ASP A 103 22.69 13.60 17.51
C ASP A 103 22.32 14.27 16.17
N GLY A 104 22.02 13.47 15.15
CA GLY A 104 21.74 13.94 13.79
C GLY A 104 22.99 14.01 12.91
N TYR A 105 22.75 14.12 11.60
CA TYR A 105 23.78 14.11 10.58
C TYR A 105 23.56 15.19 9.54
N THR A 106 24.53 16.10 9.46
CA THR A 106 24.58 17.11 8.41
C THR A 106 25.61 16.68 7.37
N PRO A 107 25.23 16.53 6.09
CA PRO A 107 26.16 16.10 5.07
C PRO A 107 27.04 17.29 4.65
N ALA A 108 28.32 17.03 4.35
CA ALA A 108 29.25 18.07 3.92
C ALA A 108 28.93 18.61 2.51
N VAL A 109 28.28 17.80 1.68
CA VAL A 109 27.80 18.14 0.33
C VAL A 109 26.36 17.66 0.18
N GLU A 110 25.64 18.22 -0.78
CA GLU A 110 24.27 17.76 -1.02
C GLU A 110 24.24 16.26 -1.39
N PRO A 111 23.44 15.45 -0.68
CA PRO A 111 23.23 14.04 -1.01
C PRO A 111 22.66 13.86 -2.42
N GLU A 112 23.13 12.83 -3.14
CA GLU A 112 22.65 12.53 -4.50
C GLU A 112 21.12 12.41 -4.56
N PHE A 113 20.51 11.76 -3.56
CA PHE A 113 19.06 11.61 -3.48
C PHE A 113 18.32 12.96 -3.50
N LEU A 114 18.75 13.94 -2.71
CA LEU A 114 18.16 15.29 -2.68
C LEU A 114 18.41 16.03 -4.00
N ALA A 115 19.63 15.93 -4.54
CA ALA A 115 19.98 16.55 -5.82
C ALA A 115 19.13 15.99 -6.97
N ARG A 116 18.90 14.68 -7.00
CA ARG A 116 18.03 14.00 -7.98
C ARG A 116 16.59 14.45 -7.85
N ARG A 117 16.04 14.50 -6.64
CA ARG A 117 14.70 15.01 -6.41
C ARG A 117 14.56 16.45 -6.91
N ARG A 118 15.51 17.33 -6.58
CA ARG A 118 15.49 18.72 -7.05
C ARG A 118 15.50 18.81 -8.57
N ALA A 119 16.32 18.00 -9.25
CA ALA A 119 16.37 17.96 -10.71
C ALA A 119 15.02 17.56 -11.32
N VAL A 120 14.39 16.51 -10.79
CA VAL A 120 13.07 16.05 -11.25
C VAL A 120 11.99 17.11 -11.01
N LEU A 121 12.01 17.79 -9.86
CA LEU A 121 11.04 18.83 -9.55
C LEU A 121 11.12 20.03 -10.52
N ALA A 122 12.29 20.33 -11.08
CA ALA A 122 12.45 21.39 -12.09
C ALA A 122 11.69 21.08 -13.39
N THR A 123 11.61 19.80 -13.77
CA THR A 123 10.90 19.33 -14.97
C THR A 123 9.69 18.47 -14.64
N ALA A 124 9.09 18.68 -13.46
CA ALA A 124 8.02 17.85 -12.93
C ALA A 124 6.88 17.65 -13.94
N PRO A 125 6.43 16.40 -14.19
CA PRO A 125 5.22 16.14 -14.98
C PRO A 125 3.95 16.55 -14.21
N HIS A 126 2.85 16.77 -14.92
CA HIS A 126 1.56 16.91 -14.25
C HIS A 126 1.06 15.54 -13.76
N ILE A 127 0.64 15.45 -12.50
CA ILE A 127 0.06 14.23 -11.91
C ILE A 127 -1.34 14.54 -11.38
N THR A 128 -2.32 13.75 -11.79
CA THR A 128 -3.67 13.79 -11.20
C THR A 128 -3.79 12.71 -10.14
N VAL A 129 -3.91 13.13 -8.89
CA VAL A 129 -4.13 12.24 -7.76
C VAL A 129 -5.62 11.87 -7.73
N VAL A 130 -5.93 10.58 -7.78
CA VAL A 130 -7.29 10.06 -7.76
C VAL A 130 -7.56 9.44 -6.40
N LEU A 131 -8.60 9.95 -5.72
CA LEU A 131 -9.05 9.44 -4.43
C LEU A 131 -10.51 9.01 -4.54
N CYS A 132 -10.76 7.70 -4.47
CA CYS A 132 -12.12 7.15 -4.50
C CYS A 132 -12.62 6.94 -3.06
N THR A 133 -13.78 7.47 -2.72
CA THR A 133 -14.31 7.41 -1.35
C THR A 133 -15.82 7.15 -1.34
N ARG A 134 -16.33 6.66 -0.21
CA ARG A 134 -17.77 6.52 0.05
C ARG A 134 -18.05 6.56 1.55
N GLU A 135 -18.80 7.58 1.99
CA GLU A 135 -19.29 7.72 3.36
C GLU A 135 -18.19 7.64 4.44
N ARG A 136 -17.03 8.26 4.18
CA ARG A 136 -15.88 8.32 5.11
C ARG A 136 -15.29 9.73 5.24
N PRO A 137 -16.10 10.77 5.55
CA PRO A 137 -15.66 12.16 5.53
C PRO A 137 -14.43 12.44 6.42
N GLY A 138 -14.32 11.79 7.58
CA GLY A 138 -13.18 11.99 8.47
C GLY A 138 -11.86 11.39 7.97
N ALA A 139 -11.91 10.23 7.31
CA ALA A 139 -10.71 9.62 6.71
C ALA A 139 -10.28 10.42 5.47
N LEU A 140 -11.25 10.77 4.61
CA LEU A 140 -11.06 11.65 3.47
C LEU A 140 -10.41 12.98 3.86
N ALA A 141 -10.89 13.64 4.92
CA ALA A 141 -10.33 14.91 5.36
C ALA A 141 -8.84 14.79 5.72
N ARG A 142 -8.45 13.74 6.46
CA ARG A 142 -7.04 13.48 6.81
C ARG A 142 -6.18 13.19 5.58
N CYS A 143 -6.68 12.36 4.65
CA CYS A 143 -5.96 12.07 3.41
C CYS A 143 -5.76 13.36 2.59
N LEU A 144 -6.81 14.18 2.42
CA LEU A 144 -6.72 15.47 1.73
C LEU A 144 -5.76 16.45 2.40
N ASP A 145 -5.72 16.51 3.73
CA ASP A 145 -4.74 17.34 4.45
C ASP A 145 -3.30 16.96 4.10
N SER A 146 -3.01 15.65 4.00
CA SER A 146 -1.69 15.15 3.59
C SER A 146 -1.35 15.44 2.12
N LEU A 147 -2.36 15.37 1.23
CA LEU A 147 -2.20 15.69 -0.19
C LEU A 147 -1.99 17.19 -0.42
N LEU A 148 -2.59 18.05 0.41
CA LEU A 148 -2.37 19.49 0.36
C LEU A 148 -0.99 19.91 0.90
N ALA A 149 -0.29 19.02 1.62
CA ALA A 149 1.05 19.24 2.15
C ALA A 149 2.18 18.74 1.22
N GLN A 150 1.84 18.21 0.04
CA GLN A 150 2.82 17.66 -0.91
C GLN A 150 3.86 18.70 -1.34
N GLN A 151 5.13 18.32 -1.28
CA GLN A 151 6.26 19.06 -1.82
C GLN A 151 6.41 18.79 -3.32
N TYR A 152 5.35 19.12 -4.08
CA TYR A 152 5.27 18.88 -5.51
C TYR A 152 4.49 19.99 -6.23
N PRO A 153 5.02 20.58 -7.32
CA PRO A 153 4.47 21.83 -7.86
C PRO A 153 3.30 21.65 -8.84
N LYS A 154 3.12 20.47 -9.45
CA LYS A 154 2.23 20.29 -10.62
C LYS A 154 1.27 19.13 -10.45
N PHE A 155 0.33 19.26 -9.53
CA PHE A 155 -0.71 18.24 -9.34
C PHE A 155 -2.08 18.83 -9.09
N ARG A 156 -3.11 17.99 -9.28
CA ARG A 156 -4.47 18.20 -8.77
C ARG A 156 -4.94 16.94 -8.07
N VAL A 157 -5.97 17.07 -7.24
CA VAL A 157 -6.63 15.94 -6.57
C VAL A 157 -8.06 15.83 -7.10
N LEU A 158 -8.38 14.71 -7.73
CA LEU A 158 -9.72 14.36 -8.17
C LEU A 158 -10.34 13.38 -7.17
N VAL A 159 -11.25 13.88 -6.34
CA VAL A 159 -12.02 13.05 -5.40
C VAL A 159 -13.25 12.50 -6.10
N VAL A 160 -13.33 11.19 -6.23
CA VAL A 160 -14.48 10.49 -6.80
C VAL A 160 -15.34 9.90 -5.69
N ASP A 161 -16.46 10.56 -5.43
CA ASP A 161 -17.47 10.16 -4.45
C ASP A 161 -18.38 9.08 -5.03
N ASN A 162 -18.24 7.85 -4.50
CA ASN A 162 -18.85 6.67 -5.08
C ASN A 162 -20.21 6.34 -4.46
N ALA A 163 -21.28 6.58 -5.23
CA ALA A 163 -22.67 6.41 -4.85
C ALA A 163 -22.97 7.00 -3.46
N PRO A 164 -22.72 8.30 -3.26
CA PRO A 164 -22.99 8.95 -1.99
C PRO A 164 -24.46 8.89 -1.62
N GLU A 165 -24.70 8.63 -0.34
CA GLU A 165 -26.00 8.68 0.32
C GLU A 165 -26.21 10.04 0.99
N THR A 166 -25.12 10.74 1.34
CA THR A 166 -25.12 12.06 1.99
C THR A 166 -24.27 13.08 1.21
N ASN A 167 -24.30 14.35 1.63
CA ASN A 167 -23.41 15.39 1.08
C ASN A 167 -22.07 15.49 1.83
N SER A 168 -21.80 14.62 2.80
CA SER A 168 -20.64 14.74 3.70
C SER A 168 -19.30 14.75 2.97
N THR A 169 -19.12 13.87 1.97
CA THR A 169 -17.95 13.87 1.09
C THR A 169 -17.79 15.21 0.36
N ALA A 170 -18.87 15.71 -0.25
CA ALA A 170 -18.84 16.95 -1.03
C ALA A 170 -18.49 18.18 -0.17
N GLU A 171 -18.93 18.21 1.09
CA GLU A 171 -18.59 19.26 2.05
C GLU A 171 -17.10 19.26 2.41
N VAL A 172 -16.54 18.07 2.67
CA VAL A 172 -15.09 17.91 2.93
C VAL A 172 -14.28 18.36 1.71
N VAL A 173 -14.66 17.94 0.51
CA VAL A 173 -13.97 18.35 -0.71
C VAL A 173 -14.08 19.86 -0.94
N ARG A 174 -15.25 20.47 -0.72
CA ARG A 174 -15.42 21.93 -0.82
C ARG A 174 -14.52 22.68 0.18
N ALA A 175 -14.29 22.12 1.36
CA ALA A 175 -13.37 22.69 2.34
C ALA A 175 -11.91 22.61 1.87
N ALA A 176 -11.49 21.45 1.36
CA ALA A 176 -10.14 21.24 0.84
C ALA A 176 -9.86 22.07 -0.43
N ALA A 177 -10.84 22.23 -1.32
CA ALA A 177 -10.73 23.03 -2.54
C ALA A 177 -10.45 24.51 -2.28
N ARG A 178 -10.77 25.03 -1.08
CA ARG A 178 -10.38 26.40 -0.67
C ARG A 178 -8.90 26.54 -0.33
N ARG A 179 -8.20 25.42 -0.12
CA ARG A 179 -6.79 25.36 0.31
C ARG A 179 -5.85 24.86 -0.79
N GLY A 180 -6.37 24.28 -1.88
CA GLY A 180 -5.55 23.79 -2.97
C GLY A 180 -6.36 23.15 -4.10
N PRO A 181 -5.70 22.48 -5.06
CA PRO A 181 -6.30 22.03 -6.32
C PRO A 181 -7.10 20.73 -6.13
N VAL A 182 -8.20 20.80 -5.38
CA VAL A 182 -9.07 19.64 -5.10
C VAL A 182 -10.39 19.78 -5.83
N GLU A 183 -10.74 18.76 -6.61
CA GLU A 183 -11.94 18.68 -7.42
C GLU A 183 -12.83 17.55 -6.93
N TYR A 184 -14.15 17.74 -7.05
CA TYR A 184 -15.17 16.76 -6.70
C TYR A 184 -15.80 16.17 -7.96
N LEU A 185 -15.90 14.84 -8.00
CA LEU A 185 -16.63 14.12 -9.04
C LEU A 185 -17.54 13.08 -8.39
N LYS A 186 -18.78 12.99 -8.87
CA LYS A 186 -19.75 12.00 -8.38
C LYS A 186 -19.83 10.82 -9.35
N GLU A 187 -19.67 9.61 -8.84
CA GLU A 187 -20.00 8.38 -9.56
C GLU A 187 -21.30 7.78 -8.97
N PRO A 188 -22.44 7.82 -9.67
CA PRO A 188 -23.71 7.35 -9.12
C PRO A 188 -23.80 5.82 -8.91
N LYS A 189 -22.97 5.01 -9.58
CA LYS A 189 -23.00 3.54 -9.49
C LYS A 189 -22.02 3.05 -8.43
N ALA A 190 -22.56 2.43 -7.38
CA ALA A 190 -21.73 1.85 -6.32
C ALA A 190 -20.74 0.80 -6.86
N GLY A 191 -19.50 0.84 -6.37
CA GLY A 191 -18.40 -0.07 -6.70
C GLY A 191 -17.13 0.69 -7.05
N LEU A 192 -16.01 0.31 -6.42
CA LEU A 192 -14.72 1.02 -6.55
C LEU A 192 -14.25 1.13 -8.01
N SER A 193 -14.35 0.06 -8.79
CA SER A 193 -14.00 0.09 -10.21
C SER A 193 -14.86 1.03 -11.05
N PHE A 194 -16.12 1.30 -10.67
CA PHE A 194 -16.90 2.36 -11.33
C PHE A 194 -16.29 3.73 -11.05
N ALA A 195 -15.95 4.01 -9.79
CA ALA A 195 -15.33 5.27 -9.40
C ALA A 195 -13.97 5.48 -10.09
N ARG A 196 -13.10 4.46 -10.10
CA ARG A 196 -11.81 4.52 -10.81
C ARG A 196 -11.99 4.75 -12.31
N ASN A 197 -12.93 4.04 -12.95
CA ASN A 197 -13.20 4.24 -14.38
C ASN A 197 -13.79 5.62 -14.69
N THR A 198 -14.50 6.23 -13.74
CA THR A 198 -15.00 7.60 -13.86
C THR A 198 -13.86 8.62 -13.72
N ALA A 199 -12.88 8.38 -12.85
CA ALA A 199 -11.65 9.18 -12.82
C ALA A 199 -10.88 9.13 -14.14
N VAL A 200 -10.67 7.93 -14.70
CA VAL A 200 -9.95 7.75 -15.99
C VAL A 200 -10.61 8.55 -17.11
N LYS A 201 -11.95 8.56 -17.16
CA LYS A 201 -12.71 9.32 -18.17
C LYS A 201 -12.65 10.83 -17.96
N ALA A 202 -12.51 11.29 -16.72
CA ALA A 202 -12.44 12.70 -16.36
C ALA A 202 -11.03 13.30 -16.52
N ALA A 203 -10.03 12.46 -16.75
CA ALA A 203 -8.62 12.85 -16.85
C ALA A 203 -7.92 12.13 -18.04
N PRO A 204 -8.46 12.22 -19.26
CA PRO A 204 -7.95 11.46 -20.39
C PRO A 204 -6.54 11.94 -20.79
N GLY A 205 -5.62 11.00 -20.97
CA GLY A 205 -4.24 11.31 -21.37
C GLY A 205 -3.36 11.86 -20.24
N GLU A 206 -3.83 11.85 -19.00
CA GLU A 206 -3.06 12.30 -17.83
C GLU A 206 -2.36 11.14 -17.12
N ILE A 207 -1.32 11.45 -16.35
CA ILE A 207 -0.73 10.51 -15.38
C ILE A 207 -1.67 10.47 -14.17
N LEU A 208 -2.11 9.27 -13.80
CA LEU A 208 -3.06 9.08 -12.71
C LEU A 208 -2.40 8.33 -11.56
N ALA A 209 -2.38 8.95 -10.37
CA ALA A 209 -1.84 8.37 -9.14
C ALA A 209 -2.97 8.10 -8.16
N TRP A 210 -3.19 6.84 -7.76
CA TRP A 210 -4.23 6.46 -6.81
C TRP A 210 -3.72 6.46 -5.38
N ILE A 211 -4.58 6.97 -4.51
CA ILE A 211 -4.49 6.86 -3.06
C ILE A 211 -5.88 6.59 -2.48
N ASP A 212 -5.96 5.75 -1.44
CA ASP A 212 -7.22 5.45 -0.75
C ASP A 212 -7.50 6.44 0.40
N ASP A 213 -8.76 6.56 0.82
CA ASP A 213 -9.18 7.54 1.83
C ASP A 213 -8.72 7.22 3.27
N ASP A 214 -8.28 5.99 3.52
CA ASP A 214 -7.68 5.54 4.77
C ASP A 214 -6.14 5.60 4.76
N GLU A 215 -5.56 6.34 3.80
CA GLU A 215 -4.12 6.63 3.74
C GLU A 215 -3.75 8.10 4.04
N VAL A 216 -2.47 8.29 4.35
CA VAL A 216 -1.80 9.59 4.50
C VAL A 216 -0.58 9.58 3.58
N ALA A 217 -0.54 10.48 2.62
CA ALA A 217 0.58 10.62 1.70
C ALA A 217 1.79 11.21 2.41
N ASP A 218 2.97 10.61 2.22
CA ASP A 218 4.24 11.22 2.61
C ASP A 218 4.42 12.58 1.91
N PRO A 219 4.99 13.62 2.55
CA PRO A 219 5.17 14.94 1.93
C PRO A 219 5.91 14.91 0.58
N PHE A 220 6.75 13.90 0.33
CA PHE A 220 7.50 13.72 -0.91
C PHE A 220 6.94 12.63 -1.82
N TRP A 221 5.76 12.05 -1.52
CA TRP A 221 5.16 10.95 -2.28
C TRP A 221 5.11 11.24 -3.79
N LEU A 222 4.56 12.38 -4.20
CA LEU A 222 4.51 12.75 -5.62
C LEU A 222 5.87 13.06 -6.24
N ALA A 223 6.80 13.59 -5.47
CA ALA A 223 8.17 13.84 -5.94
C ALA A 223 8.89 12.52 -6.25
N GLU A 224 8.68 11.49 -5.42
CA GLU A 224 9.25 10.16 -5.63
C GLU A 224 8.56 9.38 -6.75
N VAL A 225 7.25 9.56 -6.94
CA VAL A 225 6.54 9.06 -8.13
C VAL A 225 7.13 9.70 -9.40
N ALA A 226 7.30 11.02 -9.41
CA ALA A 226 7.88 11.73 -10.56
C ALA A 226 9.33 11.28 -10.83
N ARG A 227 10.12 11.01 -9.78
CA ARG A 227 11.49 10.52 -9.93
C ARG A 227 11.51 9.13 -10.57
N ALA A 228 10.63 8.23 -10.14
CA ALA A 228 10.51 6.92 -10.78
C ALA A 228 10.05 6.99 -12.24
N LEU A 229 9.17 7.95 -12.58
CA LEU A 229 8.77 8.18 -13.97
C LEU A 229 9.89 8.73 -14.85
N ASP A 230 10.81 9.53 -14.28
CA ASP A 230 11.99 10.05 -14.97
C ASP A 230 13.05 8.96 -15.17
N GLU A 231 13.35 8.17 -14.13
CA GLU A 231 14.33 7.08 -14.17
C GLU A 231 13.87 5.88 -15.01
N HIS A 232 12.56 5.70 -15.14
CA HIS A 232 11.94 4.63 -15.91
C HIS A 232 10.95 5.18 -16.93
N PRO A 233 11.44 5.78 -18.03
CA PRO A 233 10.58 6.31 -19.10
C PRO A 233 9.73 5.22 -19.78
N ASP A 234 10.14 3.95 -19.67
CA ASP A 234 9.47 2.77 -20.20
C ASP A 234 8.50 2.09 -19.20
N ALA A 235 8.40 2.56 -17.96
CA ALA A 235 7.47 2.00 -16.98
C ALA A 235 6.02 2.38 -17.32
N ASP A 236 5.11 1.41 -17.35
CA ASP A 236 3.68 1.66 -17.49
C ASP A 236 3.02 2.04 -16.17
N VAL A 237 3.54 1.46 -15.09
CA VAL A 237 3.02 1.61 -13.73
C VAL A 237 4.16 1.83 -12.77
N ILE A 238 4.01 2.79 -11.87
CA ILE A 238 4.81 2.93 -10.66
C ILE A 238 3.96 2.51 -9.47
N SER A 239 4.52 1.79 -8.52
CA SER A 239 3.90 1.53 -7.22
C SER A 239 4.85 1.91 -6.09
N GLY A 240 4.28 2.28 -4.96
CA GLY A 240 5.03 2.66 -3.78
C GLY A 240 4.93 1.66 -2.63
N VAL A 241 5.67 1.95 -1.55
CA VAL A 241 5.53 1.22 -0.29
C VAL A 241 4.36 1.80 0.50
N ILE A 242 3.64 0.94 1.20
CA ILE A 242 2.58 1.34 2.12
C ILE A 242 2.98 0.83 3.49
N VAL A 243 3.15 1.75 4.43
CA VAL A 243 3.55 1.48 5.80
C VAL A 243 2.37 1.72 6.76
N PRO A 244 2.38 1.18 7.98
CA PRO A 244 1.34 1.49 8.96
C PRO A 244 1.33 2.96 9.35
N ALA A 245 0.15 3.58 9.40
CA ALA A 245 -0.04 4.88 10.05
C ALA A 245 -0.13 4.75 11.58
N GLU A 246 -0.60 3.60 12.07
CA GLU A 246 -0.72 3.29 13.49
C GLU A 246 -0.65 1.76 13.71
N LEU A 247 -0.16 1.34 14.87
CA LEU A 247 -0.08 -0.07 15.30
C LEU A 247 -0.57 -0.23 16.76
N GLU A 248 -1.64 0.48 17.09
CA GLU A 248 -2.17 0.55 18.44
C GLU A 248 -2.99 -0.67 18.86
N THR A 249 -3.29 -1.58 17.93
CA THR A 249 -4.05 -2.80 18.24
C THR A 249 -3.39 -4.04 17.68
N ARG A 250 -3.74 -5.18 18.27
CA ARG A 250 -3.23 -6.49 17.86
C ARG A 250 -3.66 -6.86 16.43
N ALA A 251 -4.85 -6.46 16.01
CA ALA A 251 -5.32 -6.69 14.65
C ALA A 251 -4.41 -6.02 13.61
N GLN A 252 -3.92 -4.83 13.92
CA GLN A 252 -3.02 -4.08 13.03
C GLN A 252 -1.64 -4.75 12.95
N LEU A 253 -1.09 -5.17 14.09
CA LEU A 253 0.14 -5.96 14.11
C LEU A 253 0.02 -7.27 13.34
N TRP A 254 -1.07 -8.02 13.50
CA TRP A 254 -1.28 -9.25 12.74
C TRP A 254 -1.39 -8.98 11.24
N PHE A 255 -2.01 -7.86 10.83
CA PHE A 255 -2.03 -7.47 9.43
C PHE A 255 -0.61 -7.27 8.86
N GLU A 256 0.25 -6.56 9.58
CA GLU A 256 1.65 -6.38 9.21
C GLU A 256 2.45 -7.68 9.25
N GLN A 257 2.22 -8.56 10.23
CA GLN A 257 2.80 -9.92 10.25
C GLN A 257 2.37 -10.75 9.02
N PHE A 258 1.16 -10.55 8.50
CA PHE A 258 0.68 -11.18 7.26
C PHE A 258 1.29 -10.54 5.99
N GLY A 259 2.25 -9.63 6.15
CA GLY A 259 2.99 -8.95 5.08
C GLY A 259 2.44 -7.56 4.73
N GLY A 260 1.43 -7.07 5.45
CA GLY A 260 0.86 -5.75 5.22
C GLY A 260 0.33 -5.54 3.81
N HIS A 261 0.36 -4.30 3.34
CA HIS A 261 0.03 -3.95 1.96
C HIS A 261 1.18 -4.26 0.99
N SER A 262 2.44 -4.07 1.39
CA SER A 262 3.61 -4.32 0.54
C SER A 262 4.05 -5.79 0.43
N LYS A 263 3.28 -6.73 1.01
CA LYS A 263 3.55 -8.19 1.00
C LYS A 263 4.98 -8.55 1.38
N GLY A 264 5.54 -7.82 2.34
CA GLY A 264 6.89 -8.04 2.87
C GLY A 264 8.05 -7.65 1.93
N ARG A 265 7.82 -6.93 0.81
CA ARG A 265 8.90 -6.54 -0.12
C ARG A 265 9.94 -5.59 0.49
N GLY A 266 9.55 -4.79 1.48
CA GLY A 266 10.44 -3.82 2.12
C GLY A 266 10.87 -2.69 1.17
N PHE A 267 12.09 -2.18 1.37
CA PHE A 267 12.58 -0.94 0.75
C PHE A 267 13.55 -1.14 -0.41
N THR A 268 13.56 -2.33 -1.03
CA THR A 268 14.39 -2.61 -2.22
C THR A 268 13.63 -2.26 -3.50
N PRO A 269 14.13 -1.31 -4.33
CA PRO A 269 13.54 -1.01 -5.63
C PRO A 269 13.57 -2.22 -6.56
N ALA A 270 12.56 -2.34 -7.43
CA ALA A 270 12.54 -3.42 -8.39
C ALA A 270 11.66 -3.09 -9.60
N ALA A 271 12.02 -3.64 -10.76
CA ALA A 271 11.25 -3.50 -12.00
C ALA A 271 10.78 -4.87 -12.50
N PHE A 272 9.57 -4.89 -13.05
CA PHE A 272 8.88 -6.11 -13.40
C PHE A 272 8.32 -6.04 -14.80
N SER A 273 8.68 -7.02 -15.60
CA SER A 273 8.35 -7.12 -17.01
C SER A 273 8.45 -8.58 -17.45
N PRO A 274 8.12 -8.92 -18.70
CA PRO A 274 8.40 -10.25 -19.24
C PRO A 274 9.87 -10.70 -19.05
N ALA A 275 10.83 -9.76 -19.09
CA ALA A 275 12.25 -10.07 -18.91
C ALA A 275 12.59 -10.55 -17.48
N THR A 276 11.79 -10.15 -16.49
CA THR A 276 11.98 -10.52 -15.07
C THR A 276 10.99 -11.59 -14.62
N ALA A 277 10.30 -12.28 -15.54
CA ALA A 277 9.31 -13.30 -15.20
C ALA A 277 9.91 -14.50 -14.43
N HIS A 278 11.22 -14.69 -14.49
CA HIS A 278 11.95 -15.75 -13.79
C HIS A 278 12.07 -15.50 -12.28
N ILE A 279 12.06 -14.24 -11.84
CA ILE A 279 12.01 -13.89 -10.40
C ILE A 279 10.57 -13.68 -9.91
N GLN A 280 9.58 -13.62 -10.81
CA GLN A 280 8.18 -13.45 -10.44
C GLN A 280 7.19 -13.82 -11.55
N SER A 281 6.17 -14.61 -11.21
CA SER A 281 5.04 -14.86 -12.13
C SER A 281 3.92 -13.83 -11.90
N PRO A 282 3.40 -13.16 -12.96
CA PRO A 282 2.22 -12.29 -12.83
C PRO A 282 0.95 -13.08 -12.46
N LEU A 283 0.97 -14.41 -12.57
CA LEU A 283 -0.16 -15.29 -12.30
C LEU A 283 -0.06 -16.01 -10.95
N TYR A 284 0.99 -15.78 -10.14
CA TYR A 284 1.24 -16.60 -8.94
C TYR A 284 2.17 -16.00 -7.87
N PRO A 285 1.82 -16.19 -6.57
CA PRO A 285 0.60 -15.69 -5.93
C PRO A 285 0.81 -14.24 -5.45
N LEU A 286 -0.22 -13.39 -5.58
CA LEU A 286 -0.18 -11.93 -5.31
C LEU A 286 1.14 -11.28 -5.71
N PRO A 287 1.26 -10.81 -6.96
CA PRO A 287 2.52 -10.25 -7.36
C PRO A 287 2.93 -9.09 -6.43
N PRO A 288 4.13 -9.10 -5.79
CA PRO A 288 4.56 -8.02 -4.88
C PRO A 288 4.74 -6.63 -5.51
N PHE A 289 4.25 -6.39 -6.73
CA PHE A 289 4.40 -5.16 -7.50
C PHE A 289 3.57 -3.97 -6.98
N GLY A 290 2.95 -4.03 -5.81
CA GLY A 290 2.21 -2.91 -5.21
C GLY A 290 0.74 -3.21 -4.91
N THR A 291 0.00 -2.18 -4.53
CA THR A 291 -1.44 -2.26 -4.25
C THR A 291 -2.19 -1.05 -4.82
N GLY A 292 -3.51 -1.16 -4.91
CA GLY A 292 -4.41 -0.15 -5.45
C GLY A 292 -4.39 1.21 -4.75
N ALA A 293 -3.90 1.26 -3.52
CA ALA A 293 -3.83 2.48 -2.71
C ALA A 293 -2.52 3.25 -2.91
N ASN A 294 -1.52 2.70 -3.62
CA ASN A 294 -0.29 3.42 -3.95
C ASN A 294 0.23 2.96 -5.30
N MET A 295 -0.48 3.38 -6.34
CA MET A 295 -0.20 3.01 -7.73
C MET A 295 -0.36 4.22 -8.64
N THR A 296 0.51 4.36 -9.63
CA THR A 296 0.46 5.42 -10.63
C THR A 296 0.55 4.81 -12.01
N PHE A 297 -0.39 5.16 -12.89
CA PHE A 297 -0.43 4.69 -14.27
C PHE A 297 -0.04 5.82 -15.22
N ARG A 298 0.75 5.49 -16.24
CA ARG A 298 0.98 6.39 -17.36
C ARG A 298 -0.30 6.57 -18.21
N PRO A 299 -0.37 7.68 -18.97
CA PRO A 299 -1.45 7.93 -19.92
C PRO A 299 -1.73 6.72 -20.83
N GLY A 300 -3.01 6.37 -20.99
CA GLY A 300 -3.45 5.32 -21.93
C GLY A 300 -3.23 3.87 -21.46
N VAL A 301 -2.52 3.64 -20.34
CA VAL A 301 -2.25 2.27 -19.86
C VAL A 301 -3.53 1.57 -19.42
N ILE A 302 -4.43 2.26 -18.74
CA ILE A 302 -5.67 1.69 -18.20
C ILE A 302 -6.64 1.35 -19.33
N GLU A 303 -6.74 2.24 -20.31
CA GLU A 303 -7.51 2.03 -21.52
C GLU A 303 -6.98 0.83 -22.31
N ARG A 304 -5.64 0.71 -22.43
CA ARG A 304 -4.98 -0.42 -23.11
C ARG A 304 -5.27 -1.77 -22.47
N ILE A 305 -5.41 -1.84 -21.15
CA ILE A 305 -5.79 -3.09 -20.45
C ILE A 305 -7.31 -3.32 -20.41
N GLY A 306 -8.12 -2.38 -20.92
CA GLY A 306 -9.57 -2.53 -21.01
C GLY A 306 -10.34 -1.97 -19.81
N MET A 307 -9.78 -0.99 -19.11
CA MET A 307 -10.33 -0.36 -17.90
C MET A 307 -10.35 -1.29 -16.67
N PHE A 308 -10.73 -0.77 -15.49
CA PHE A 308 -10.93 -1.60 -14.31
C PHE A 308 -12.21 -2.46 -14.45
N ASP A 309 -12.14 -3.74 -14.08
CA ASP A 309 -13.30 -4.65 -14.13
C ASP A 309 -14.32 -4.25 -13.06
N THR A 310 -15.49 -3.76 -13.50
CA THR A 310 -16.60 -3.33 -12.63
C THR A 310 -17.28 -4.44 -11.82
N ALA A 311 -16.92 -5.70 -12.07
CA ALA A 311 -17.34 -6.83 -11.24
C ALA A 311 -16.43 -7.06 -10.03
N LEU A 312 -15.28 -6.39 -9.97
CA LEU A 312 -14.28 -6.47 -8.89
C LEU A 312 -14.26 -5.21 -8.03
N GLY A 313 -13.53 -5.29 -6.91
CA GLY A 313 -13.30 -4.18 -5.99
C GLY A 313 -14.30 -3.98 -4.89
N ALA A 314 -13.96 -3.06 -3.98
CA ALA A 314 -14.78 -2.74 -2.82
C ALA A 314 -16.21 -2.33 -3.24
N GLY A 315 -17.20 -2.75 -2.46
CA GLY A 315 -18.63 -2.55 -2.77
C GLY A 315 -19.20 -3.53 -3.80
N THR A 316 -18.43 -4.52 -4.25
CA THR A 316 -18.91 -5.64 -5.07
C THR A 316 -18.92 -6.95 -4.28
N PRO A 317 -19.63 -8.00 -4.74
CA PRO A 317 -19.53 -9.32 -4.14
C PRO A 317 -18.11 -9.91 -4.16
N ALA A 318 -17.23 -9.46 -5.06
CA ALA A 318 -15.84 -9.91 -5.16
C ALA A 318 -14.91 -9.25 -4.14
N MET A 319 -15.34 -8.15 -3.51
CA MET A 319 -14.68 -7.48 -2.38
C MET A 319 -13.31 -6.81 -2.66
N GLY A 320 -12.60 -7.13 -3.74
CA GLY A 320 -11.26 -6.57 -4.03
C GLY A 320 -10.64 -7.09 -5.33
N SER A 321 -9.32 -6.87 -5.46
CA SER A 321 -8.40 -7.40 -6.50
C SER A 321 -8.61 -6.87 -7.92
N GLU A 322 -9.32 -5.77 -8.09
CA GLU A 322 -9.36 -4.98 -9.31
C GLU A 322 -8.00 -4.38 -9.68
N ASP A 323 -7.21 -3.98 -8.67
CA ASP A 323 -5.82 -3.51 -8.78
C ASP A 323 -4.86 -4.63 -9.19
N THR A 324 -4.99 -5.79 -8.53
CA THR A 324 -4.22 -6.99 -8.78
C THR A 324 -4.46 -7.47 -10.21
N LEU A 325 -5.72 -7.46 -10.66
CA LEU A 325 -6.06 -7.78 -12.04
C LEU A 325 -5.45 -6.76 -13.00
N ALA A 326 -5.51 -5.46 -12.70
CA ALA A 326 -4.93 -4.42 -13.54
C ALA A 326 -3.41 -4.60 -13.73
N PHE A 327 -2.65 -4.79 -12.65
CA PHE A 327 -1.21 -5.08 -12.72
C PHE A 327 -0.92 -6.37 -13.50
N THR A 328 -1.71 -7.42 -13.25
CA THR A 328 -1.57 -8.69 -13.98
C THR A 328 -1.79 -8.47 -15.48
N GLN A 329 -2.80 -7.70 -15.87
CA GLN A 329 -3.09 -7.42 -17.27
C GLN A 329 -2.00 -6.59 -17.94
N VAL A 330 -1.42 -5.60 -17.24
CA VAL A 330 -0.26 -4.84 -17.76
C VAL A 330 0.87 -5.79 -18.12
N LEU A 331 1.25 -6.69 -17.20
CA LEU A 331 2.38 -7.61 -17.41
C LEU A 331 2.10 -8.69 -18.45
N VAL A 332 0.89 -9.25 -18.46
CA VAL A 332 0.49 -10.23 -19.49
C VAL A 332 0.41 -9.54 -20.88
N ALA A 333 0.17 -8.23 -20.93
CA ALA A 333 0.27 -7.44 -22.17
C ALA A 333 1.72 -7.03 -22.53
N GLY A 334 2.72 -7.48 -21.78
CA GLY A 334 4.14 -7.20 -22.03
C GLY A 334 4.65 -5.90 -21.41
N GLY A 335 3.84 -5.23 -20.59
CA GLY A 335 4.17 -3.97 -19.96
C GLY A 335 5.17 -4.10 -18.80
N LYS A 336 5.52 -2.95 -18.21
CA LYS A 336 6.49 -2.83 -17.13
C LYS A 336 5.90 -2.15 -15.90
N ILE A 337 6.10 -2.75 -14.73
CA ILE A 337 5.75 -2.17 -13.42
C ILE A 337 7.02 -1.93 -12.63
N VAL A 338 7.18 -0.73 -12.08
CA VAL A 338 8.30 -0.37 -11.20
C VAL A 338 7.78 -0.19 -9.78
N TYR A 339 8.46 -0.83 -8.84
CA TYR A 339 8.27 -0.62 -7.41
C TYR A 339 9.28 0.40 -6.91
N GLN A 340 8.77 1.57 -6.52
CA GLN A 340 9.50 2.70 -5.97
C GLN A 340 9.25 2.82 -4.46
N PRO A 341 10.03 2.14 -3.60
CA PRO A 341 9.78 2.12 -2.15
C PRO A 341 9.95 3.48 -1.45
N THR A 342 10.47 4.49 -2.15
CA THR A 342 10.57 5.86 -1.61
C THR A 342 9.26 6.64 -1.76
N ALA A 343 8.35 6.22 -2.64
CA ALA A 343 6.99 6.77 -2.72
C ALA A 343 6.13 6.16 -1.59
N VAL A 344 6.25 6.72 -0.40
CA VAL A 344 5.61 6.21 0.82
C VAL A 344 4.18 6.74 0.98
N THR A 345 3.26 5.86 1.37
CA THR A 345 1.99 6.26 2.01
C THR A 345 1.81 5.50 3.31
N HIS A 346 1.08 6.08 4.26
CA HIS A 346 0.80 5.49 5.57
C HIS A 346 -0.67 5.08 5.64
N HIS A 347 -0.96 3.83 5.99
CA HIS A 347 -2.31 3.28 5.96
C HIS A 347 -2.87 3.04 7.39
N TYR A 348 -4.12 3.45 7.62
CA TYR A 348 -4.87 3.14 8.84
C TYR A 348 -5.53 1.76 8.75
N HIS A 349 -4.86 0.74 9.30
CA HIS A 349 -5.38 -0.63 9.31
C HIS A 349 -6.67 -0.78 10.13
N ARG A 350 -7.41 -1.86 9.86
CA ARG A 350 -8.58 -2.23 10.67
C ARG A 350 -8.14 -2.46 12.11
N ARG A 351 -8.77 -1.72 13.04
CA ARG A 351 -8.42 -1.74 14.47
C ARG A 351 -8.89 -3.00 15.19
N ASP A 352 -9.97 -3.62 14.73
CA ASP A 352 -10.57 -4.78 15.38
C ASP A 352 -10.40 -6.08 14.56
N LEU A 353 -10.54 -7.21 15.27
CA LEU A 353 -10.37 -8.53 14.68
C LEU A 353 -11.45 -8.86 13.65
N GLU A 354 -12.68 -8.37 13.83
CA GLU A 354 -13.79 -8.60 12.89
C GLU A 354 -13.50 -7.96 11.52
N GLY A 355 -13.08 -6.70 11.53
CA GLY A 355 -12.66 -5.93 10.37
C GLY A 355 -11.48 -6.57 9.67
N LEU A 356 -10.48 -7.03 10.42
CA LEU A 356 -9.35 -7.78 9.86
C LEU A 356 -9.82 -9.11 9.24
N GLN A 357 -10.66 -9.89 9.92
CA GLN A 357 -11.21 -11.14 9.39
C GLN A 357 -11.98 -10.89 8.08
N LYS A 358 -12.83 -9.85 8.03
CA LYS A 358 -13.56 -9.44 6.83
C LYS A 358 -12.61 -9.06 5.70
N GLN A 359 -11.54 -8.33 5.99
CA GLN A 359 -10.50 -7.99 5.02
C GLN A 359 -9.80 -9.25 4.49
N MET A 360 -9.47 -10.21 5.36
CA MET A 360 -8.86 -11.49 4.98
C MET A 360 -9.77 -12.32 4.06
N VAL A 361 -11.07 -12.41 4.36
CA VAL A 361 -12.08 -13.02 3.45
C VAL A 361 -12.11 -12.28 2.12
N GLY A 362 -12.09 -10.94 2.16
CA GLY A 362 -12.09 -10.09 0.97
C GLY A 362 -10.90 -10.36 0.05
N TYR A 363 -9.69 -10.42 0.59
CA TYR A 363 -8.48 -10.74 -0.18
C TYR A 363 -8.54 -12.12 -0.84
N GLY A 364 -9.09 -13.12 -0.14
CA GLY A 364 -9.27 -14.45 -0.72
C GLY A 364 -10.29 -14.45 -1.85
N THR A 365 -11.45 -13.84 -1.61
CA THR A 365 -12.56 -13.72 -2.58
C THR A 365 -12.10 -12.97 -3.83
N GLY A 366 -11.47 -11.80 -3.64
CA GLY A 366 -11.00 -10.93 -4.71
C GLY A 366 -9.98 -11.63 -5.59
N LEU A 367 -8.97 -12.29 -5.00
CA LEU A 367 -7.91 -12.95 -5.77
C LEU A 367 -8.48 -14.00 -6.73
N VAL A 368 -9.37 -14.87 -6.24
CA VAL A 368 -9.95 -15.92 -7.08
C VAL A 368 -11.00 -15.35 -8.04
N ALA A 369 -11.71 -14.28 -7.67
CA ALA A 369 -12.58 -13.54 -8.58
C ALA A 369 -11.77 -12.91 -9.74
N ALA A 370 -10.59 -12.34 -9.46
CA ALA A 370 -9.68 -11.79 -10.47
C ALA A 370 -9.16 -12.87 -11.41
N TYR A 371 -8.75 -14.05 -10.91
CA TYR A 371 -8.40 -15.18 -11.78
C TYR A 371 -9.58 -15.67 -12.62
N THR A 372 -10.79 -15.65 -12.06
CA THR A 372 -12.01 -16.00 -12.79
C THR A 372 -12.26 -15.00 -13.92
N SER A 373 -12.15 -13.70 -13.66
CA SER A 373 -12.21 -12.64 -14.69
C SER A 373 -11.18 -12.89 -15.80
N LEU A 374 -9.92 -13.10 -15.40
CA LEU A 374 -8.81 -13.32 -16.32
C LEU A 374 -9.02 -14.54 -17.21
N LEU A 375 -9.47 -15.67 -16.65
CA LEU A 375 -9.76 -16.89 -17.42
C LEU A 375 -10.96 -16.74 -18.35
N MET A 376 -11.99 -16.01 -17.93
CA MET A 376 -13.13 -15.72 -18.80
C MET A 376 -12.74 -14.80 -19.97
N ALA A 377 -11.81 -13.88 -19.76
CA ALA A 377 -11.30 -12.99 -20.81
C ALA A 377 -10.25 -13.67 -21.70
N ARG A 378 -9.42 -14.56 -21.14
CA ARG A 378 -8.30 -15.23 -21.81
C ARG A 378 -8.22 -16.71 -21.43
N PRO A 379 -9.10 -17.57 -21.99
CA PRO A 379 -9.18 -18.99 -21.62
C PRO A 379 -7.87 -19.76 -21.80
N GLY A 380 -7.01 -19.35 -22.74
CA GLY A 380 -5.70 -19.98 -22.98
C GLY A 380 -4.74 -19.94 -21.79
N LEU A 381 -4.94 -19.04 -20.82
CA LEU A 381 -4.12 -18.94 -19.60
C LEU A 381 -4.36 -20.09 -18.61
N ILE A 382 -5.37 -20.94 -18.83
CA ILE A 382 -5.68 -22.07 -17.97
C ILE A 382 -4.48 -23.00 -17.77
N TRP A 383 -3.71 -23.27 -18.83
CA TRP A 383 -2.55 -24.15 -18.75
C TRP A 383 -1.43 -23.55 -17.91
N SER A 384 -1.23 -22.24 -17.99
CA SER A 384 -0.27 -21.52 -17.15
C SER A 384 -0.68 -21.58 -15.69
N LEU A 385 -1.97 -21.37 -15.37
CA LEU A 385 -2.48 -21.48 -14.01
C LEU A 385 -2.39 -22.91 -13.46
N LEU A 386 -2.70 -23.92 -14.27
CA LEU A 386 -2.59 -25.32 -13.86
C LEU A 386 -1.13 -25.71 -13.54
N ARG A 387 -0.15 -25.19 -14.29
CA ARG A 387 1.28 -25.38 -13.98
C ARG A 387 1.68 -24.75 -12.65
N LEU A 388 0.97 -23.72 -12.20
CA LEU A 388 1.22 -23.03 -10.92
C LEU A 388 0.48 -23.70 -9.75
N ALA A 389 -0.48 -24.59 -10.01
CA ALA A 389 -1.32 -25.22 -8.98
C ALA A 389 -0.52 -25.99 -7.91
N PRO A 390 0.53 -26.77 -8.24
CA PRO A 390 1.34 -27.44 -7.21
C PRO A 390 2.04 -26.43 -6.29
N GLY A 391 2.59 -25.35 -6.87
CA GLY A 391 3.16 -24.24 -6.11
C GLY A 391 2.11 -23.60 -5.20
N ALA A 392 0.94 -23.27 -5.74
CA ALA A 392 -0.15 -22.66 -4.99
C ALA A 392 -0.64 -23.53 -3.84
N LEU A 393 -0.76 -24.84 -4.06
CA LEU A 393 -1.13 -25.76 -3.00
C LEU A 393 -0.06 -25.79 -1.91
N ARG A 394 1.22 -25.84 -2.28
CA ARG A 394 2.34 -25.77 -1.32
C ARG A 394 2.31 -24.46 -0.52
N ASP A 395 2.15 -23.31 -1.18
CA ASP A 395 2.06 -22.00 -0.53
C ASP A 395 0.86 -21.89 0.41
N LEU A 396 -0.28 -22.47 0.03
CA LEU A 396 -1.49 -22.46 0.83
C LEU A 396 -1.39 -23.36 2.06
N THR A 397 -0.73 -24.51 1.97
CA THR A 397 -0.78 -25.58 2.98
C THR A 397 0.50 -25.76 3.79
N GLY A 398 1.62 -25.24 3.30
CA GLY A 398 2.92 -25.32 3.95
C GLY A 398 3.04 -24.42 5.19
N LYS A 399 4.03 -24.73 6.03
CA LYS A 399 4.37 -23.94 7.23
C LYS A 399 5.49 -22.92 6.96
N ASP A 400 6.32 -23.17 5.94
CA ASP A 400 7.47 -22.32 5.55
C ASP A 400 7.32 -21.86 4.10
N THR A 401 6.32 -21.02 3.84
CA THR A 401 6.02 -20.48 2.51
C THR A 401 6.22 -18.96 2.53
N PRO A 402 6.45 -18.29 1.40
CA PRO A 402 6.54 -16.83 1.37
C PRO A 402 5.34 -16.15 2.06
N ARG A 403 4.17 -16.79 2.01
CA ARG A 403 2.94 -16.34 2.66
C ARG A 403 2.90 -16.52 4.18
N THR A 404 3.59 -17.53 4.72
CA THR A 404 3.59 -17.83 6.17
C THR A 404 4.91 -17.51 6.86
N ALA A 405 5.98 -17.21 6.12
CA ALA A 405 7.33 -17.03 6.64
C ALA A 405 7.46 -15.86 7.63
N THR A 406 6.57 -14.88 7.55
CA THR A 406 6.53 -13.73 8.47
C THR A 406 5.55 -13.91 9.63
N LEU A 407 4.76 -14.99 9.63
CA LEU A 407 3.78 -15.28 10.68
C LEU A 407 4.46 -15.86 11.90
N ARG A 408 3.97 -15.48 13.07
CA ARG A 408 4.46 -15.94 14.36
C ARG A 408 3.45 -16.84 15.05
N ASP A 409 3.88 -17.44 16.15
CA ASP A 409 3.05 -18.39 16.91
C ASP A 409 1.76 -17.76 17.46
N ASP A 410 1.78 -16.43 17.69
CA ASP A 410 0.62 -15.68 18.18
C ASP A 410 -0.40 -15.31 17.07
N PHE A 411 -0.07 -15.57 15.79
CA PHE A 411 -0.95 -15.22 14.68
C PHE A 411 -2.22 -16.10 14.66
N PRO A 412 -3.44 -15.52 14.64
CA PRO A 412 -4.67 -16.29 14.67
C PRO A 412 -4.85 -17.12 13.39
N ARG A 413 -4.75 -18.44 13.51
CA ARG A 413 -4.94 -19.37 12.37
C ARG A 413 -6.30 -19.23 11.70
N ASP A 414 -7.31 -18.74 12.40
CA ASP A 414 -8.63 -18.48 11.83
C ASP A 414 -8.63 -17.36 10.78
N LEU A 415 -7.65 -16.46 10.78
CA LEU A 415 -7.44 -15.48 9.70
C LEU A 415 -7.01 -16.16 8.40
N LEU A 416 -6.15 -17.19 8.48
CA LEU A 416 -5.79 -17.99 7.31
C LEU A 416 -6.99 -18.78 6.79
N LYS A 417 -7.79 -19.37 7.69
CA LYS A 417 -9.04 -20.05 7.32
C LYS A 417 -10.04 -19.07 6.69
N ALA A 418 -10.18 -17.86 7.23
CA ALA A 418 -11.02 -16.80 6.68
C ALA A 418 -10.63 -16.46 5.23
N ASN A 419 -9.34 -16.29 4.97
CA ASN A 419 -8.85 -16.08 3.61
C ASN A 419 -9.17 -17.25 2.68
N ARG A 420 -8.91 -18.49 3.09
CA ARG A 420 -9.24 -19.69 2.30
C ARG A 420 -10.74 -19.82 2.02
N ARG A 421 -11.60 -19.49 3.00
CA ARG A 421 -13.07 -19.44 2.79
C ARG A 421 -13.44 -18.44 1.71
N GLY A 422 -12.81 -17.26 1.70
CA GLY A 422 -12.99 -16.26 0.64
C GLY A 422 -12.60 -16.81 -0.73
N MET A 423 -11.46 -17.48 -0.84
CA MET A 423 -10.99 -18.08 -2.09
C MET A 423 -12.02 -19.01 -2.74
N LEU A 424 -12.71 -19.84 -1.94
CA LEU A 424 -13.77 -20.73 -2.43
C LEU A 424 -14.99 -19.97 -2.99
N ALA A 425 -15.31 -18.80 -2.44
CA ALA A 425 -16.44 -17.99 -2.87
C ALA A 425 -16.15 -17.18 -4.15
N GLY A 426 -14.88 -16.94 -4.47
CA GLY A 426 -14.40 -16.04 -5.53
C GLY A 426 -15.07 -16.20 -6.90
N PRO A 427 -15.16 -17.41 -7.50
CA PRO A 427 -15.76 -17.57 -8.83
C PRO A 427 -17.23 -17.18 -8.85
N SER A 428 -17.99 -17.62 -7.84
CA SER A 428 -19.41 -17.28 -7.72
C SER A 428 -19.61 -15.78 -7.45
N ALA A 429 -18.73 -15.19 -6.65
CA ALA A 429 -18.72 -13.76 -6.34
C ALA A 429 -18.48 -12.92 -7.60
N TYR A 430 -17.51 -13.31 -8.44
CA TYR A 430 -17.26 -12.65 -9.72
C TYR A 430 -18.50 -12.68 -10.63
N LEU A 431 -19.12 -13.84 -10.81
CA LEU A 431 -20.30 -13.98 -11.68
C LEU A 431 -21.48 -13.15 -11.17
N ARG A 432 -21.71 -13.10 -9.85
CA ARG A 432 -22.72 -12.21 -9.24
C ARG A 432 -22.37 -10.74 -9.45
N GLY A 433 -21.11 -10.36 -9.24
CA GLY A 433 -20.59 -9.01 -9.47
C GLY A 433 -20.81 -8.55 -10.92
N ARG A 434 -20.50 -9.41 -11.89
CA ARG A 434 -20.69 -9.13 -13.32
C ARG A 434 -22.16 -8.93 -13.69
N ARG A 435 -23.08 -9.73 -13.13
CA ARG A 435 -24.53 -9.54 -13.30
C ARG A 435 -25.00 -8.21 -12.70
N ALA A 436 -24.56 -7.90 -11.48
CA ALA A 436 -24.89 -6.65 -10.80
C ALA A 436 -24.37 -5.41 -11.55
N ALA A 437 -23.13 -5.46 -12.04
CA ALA A 437 -22.53 -4.38 -12.84
C ALA A 437 -23.32 -4.11 -14.13
N LYS A 438 -23.69 -5.17 -14.87
CA LYS A 438 -24.55 -5.05 -16.07
C LYS A 438 -25.90 -4.42 -15.75
N ALA A 439 -26.52 -4.81 -14.63
CA ALA A 439 -27.80 -4.24 -14.21
C ALA A 439 -27.68 -2.73 -13.91
N LYS A 440 -26.62 -2.30 -13.21
CA LYS A 440 -26.35 -0.88 -12.93
C LYS A 440 -26.16 -0.05 -14.20
N VAL A 441 -25.40 -0.57 -15.17
CA VAL A 441 -25.19 0.10 -16.47
C VAL A 441 -26.52 0.27 -17.20
N ARG A 442 -27.32 -0.80 -17.32
CA ARG A 442 -28.64 -0.75 -17.98
C ARG A 442 -29.60 0.24 -17.32
N ALA A 443 -29.65 0.28 -15.99
CA ALA A 443 -30.51 1.21 -15.25
C ALA A 443 -30.12 2.68 -15.46
N THR A 444 -28.86 2.97 -15.77
CA THR A 444 -28.38 4.33 -16.02
C THR A 444 -28.64 4.78 -17.45
N THR A 445 -28.55 3.87 -18.44
CA THR A 445 -28.82 4.20 -19.86
C THR A 445 -30.31 4.33 -20.18
N ALA A 446 -31.20 3.82 -19.32
CA ALA A 446 -32.65 3.93 -19.47
C ALA A 446 -33.25 5.22 -18.86
N ARG A 447 -32.41 6.06 -18.23
CA ARG A 447 -32.75 7.39 -17.73
C ARG A 447 -32.05 8.43 -18.59
#